data_AF-B1L8W9-F1
#
_entry.id   AF-B1L8W9-F1
#
_cell.length_a   1.000
_cell.length_b   1.000
_cell.length_c   1.000
_cell.angle_alpha   90.00
_cell.angle_beta   90.00
_cell.angle_gamma   90.00
#
_symmetry.space_group_name_H-M   'P 1'
#
loop_
_entity.id
_entity.type
_entity.pdbx_description
1 polymer ?
#
loop_
_entity_poly.entity_id
_entity_poly.type
_entity_poly.pdbx_seq_one_letter_code
_entity_poly.pdbx_strand_id
1 'polypeptide(L)'
;MAEKFNLQDRFLNHLRVNKIEVKVYLVNGFQTKGFIRSFDSYTVLLESGNQQSLIYKHAISTIIPSSYVMLMPRKQEPEKEDETPEDQGS
;
A
#
# COMPACT_ATOMS: atom_id res chain seq x y z
N MET A 1 -18.05 10.49 15.74
CA MET A 1 -17.42 10.94 14.47
C MET A 1 -16.79 9.73 13.84
N ALA A 2 -16.96 9.51 12.53
CA ALA A 2 -16.24 8.43 11.86
C ALA A 2 -14.74 8.67 12.05
N GLU A 3 -14.03 7.70 12.65
CA GLU A 3 -12.57 7.68 12.74
C GLU A 3 -12.00 8.09 11.38
N LYS A 4 -11.28 9.21 11.32
CA LYS A 4 -10.71 9.72 10.07
C LYS A 4 -9.78 8.65 9.52
N PHE A 5 -10.18 8.00 8.43
CA PHE A 5 -9.36 6.97 7.80
C PHE A 5 -8.04 7.58 7.33
N ASN A 6 -6.97 7.39 8.08
CA ASN A 6 -5.64 7.85 7.68
C ASN A 6 -5.05 6.84 6.68
N LEU A 7 -5.34 7.08 5.40
CA LEU A 7 -4.85 6.27 4.29
C LEU A 7 -3.31 6.16 4.30
N GLN A 8 -2.62 7.27 4.56
CA GLN A 8 -1.17 7.31 4.53
C GLN A 8 -0.56 6.42 5.60
N ASP A 9 -0.95 6.62 6.86
CA ASP A 9 -0.39 5.85 7.98
C ASP A 9 -0.71 4.37 7.82
N ARG A 10 -1.93 4.02 7.38
CA ARG A 10 -2.31 2.62 7.13
C ARG A 10 -1.50 1.99 6.00
N PHE A 11 -1.28 2.71 4.91
CA PHE A 11 -0.46 2.26 3.79
C PHE A 11 1.00 2.05 4.22
N LEU A 12 1.63 3.06 4.81
CA LEU A 12 3.02 2.97 5.28
C LEU A 12 3.19 1.90 6.36
N ASN A 13 2.23 1.77 7.27
CA ASN A 13 2.24 0.72 8.30
C ASN A 13 2.14 -0.67 7.69
N HIS A 14 1.25 -0.88 6.71
CA HIS A 14 1.14 -2.16 6.02
C HIS A 14 2.46 -2.54 5.35
N LEU A 15 3.12 -1.60 4.67
CA LEU A 15 4.42 -1.82 4.04
C LEU A 15 5.50 -2.19 5.06
N ARG A 16 5.55 -1.46 6.18
CA ARG A 16 6.50 -1.67 7.28
C ARG A 16 6.33 -3.03 7.95
N VAL A 17 5.10 -3.37 8.34
CA VAL A 17 4.80 -4.62 9.06
C VAL A 17 5.04 -5.84 8.19
N ASN A 18 4.63 -5.79 6.93
CA ASN A 18 4.78 -6.90 5.98
C ASN A 18 6.14 -6.94 5.28
N LYS A 19 7.06 -6.02 5.63
CA LYS A 19 8.38 -5.88 4.99
C LYS A 19 8.29 -5.92 3.45
N ILE A 20 7.39 -5.12 2.89
CA ILE A 20 7.22 -5.02 1.45
C ILE A 20 8.26 -4.05 0.89
N GLU A 21 9.05 -4.49 -0.09
CA GLU A 21 10.00 -3.62 -0.77
C GLU A 21 9.24 -2.53 -1.55
N VAL A 22 9.73 -1.29 -1.47
CA VAL A 22 9.15 -0.14 -2.16
C VAL A 22 10.16 0.52 -3.09
N LYS A 23 9.68 1.03 -4.22
CA LYS A 23 10.36 2.08 -4.99
C LYS A 23 9.80 3.44 -4.52
N VAL A 24 10.68 4.32 -4.07
CA VAL A 24 10.34 5.70 -3.68
C VAL A 24 10.88 6.63 -4.74
N TYR A 25 9.99 7.38 -5.38
CA TYR A 25 10.33 8.45 -6.32
C TYR A 25 10.32 9.78 -5.59
N LEU A 26 11.34 10.59 -5.85
CA LEU A 26 11.48 11.93 -5.32
C LEU A 26 10.97 12.97 -6.31
N VAL A 27 10.64 14.15 -5.82
CA VAL A 27 10.13 15.28 -6.63
C VAL A 27 11.12 15.75 -7.70
N ASN A 28 12.41 15.52 -7.49
CA ASN A 28 13.48 15.85 -8.44
C ASN A 28 13.74 14.73 -9.47
N GLY A 29 12.95 13.66 -9.47
CA GLY A 29 13.05 12.54 -10.41
C GLY A 29 13.99 11.41 -9.99
N PHE A 30 14.77 11.55 -8.93
CA PHE A 30 15.57 10.45 -8.40
C PHE A 30 14.66 9.37 -7.78
N GLN A 31 15.08 8.10 -7.88
CA GLN A 31 14.41 7.00 -7.20
C GLN A 31 15.38 6.24 -6.30
N THR A 32 14.84 5.67 -5.23
CA THR A 32 15.55 4.72 -4.36
C THR A 32 14.64 3.54 -4.04
N LYS A 33 15.24 2.40 -3.69
CA LYS A 33 14.52 1.18 -3.32
C LYS A 33 14.93 0.71 -1.94
N GLY A 34 13.99 0.13 -1.22
CA GLY A 34 14.27 -0.49 0.07
C GLY A 34 13.00 -0.83 0.83
N PHE A 35 13.16 -1.07 2.13
CA PHE A 35 12.09 -1.39 3.05
C PHE A 35 11.82 -0.22 3.98
N ILE A 36 10.54 0.09 4.20
CA ILE A 36 10.17 1.11 5.19
C ILE A 36 10.39 0.50 6.58
N ARG A 37 11.37 1.03 7.32
CA ARG A 37 11.67 0.60 8.69
C ARG A 37 10.80 1.32 9.72
N SER A 38 10.62 2.62 9.54
CA SER A 38 9.81 3.48 10.39
C SER A 38 9.33 4.70 9.61
N PHE A 39 8.37 5.44 10.16
CA PHE A 39 7.91 6.72 9.64
C PHE A 39 7.26 7.53 10.76
N ASP A 40 7.24 8.85 10.59
CA ASP A 40 6.50 9.78 11.44
C ASP A 40 5.66 10.72 10.57
N SER A 41 5.20 11.85 11.10
CA SER A 41 4.40 12.83 10.38
C SER A 41 5.11 13.40 9.14
N TYR A 42 6.44 13.54 9.14
CA TYR A 42 7.19 14.29 8.13
C TYR A 42 8.25 13.45 7.40
N THR A 43 8.60 12.27 7.90
CA THR A 43 9.72 11.48 7.40
C THR A 43 9.38 10.01 7.26
N VAL A 44 10.14 9.33 6.40
CA VAL A 44 10.15 7.87 6.22
C VAL A 44 11.59 7.41 6.34
N LEU A 45 11.85 6.45 7.22
CA LEU A 45 13.15 5.77 7.31
C LEU A 45 13.14 4.56 6.38
N LEU A 46 13.93 4.63 5.32
CA LEU A 46 14.09 3.58 4.32
C LEU A 46 15.40 2.82 4.54
N GLU A 47 15.37 1.50 4.51
CA GLU A 47 16.55 0.64 4.62
C GLU A 47 16.80 -0.13 3.32
N SER A 48 18.05 -0.15 2.87
CA SER A 48 18.48 -0.90 1.69
C SER A 48 19.85 -1.52 1.98
N GLY A 49 19.88 -2.83 2.25
CA GLY A 49 21.07 -3.51 2.75
C GLY A 49 21.57 -2.90 4.07
N ASN A 50 22.82 -2.45 4.10
CA ASN A 50 23.42 -1.78 5.26
C ASN A 50 23.19 -0.26 5.30
N GLN A 51 22.49 0.29 4.31
CA GLN A 51 22.22 1.73 4.22
C GLN A 51 20.85 2.07 4.81
N GLN A 52 20.83 3.08 5.68
CA GLN A 52 19.60 3.72 6.16
C GLN A 52 19.50 5.14 5.58
N SER A 53 18.31 5.52 5.14
CA SER A 53 18.03 6.85 4.60
C SER A 53 16.79 7.43 5.28
N LEU A 54 16.95 8.56 5.96
CA LEU A 54 15.82 9.35 6.46
C LEU A 54 15.35 10.29 5.35
N ILE A 55 14.20 10.00 4.75
CA ILE A 55 13.66 10.74 3.62
C ILE A 55 12.51 11.62 4.11
N TYR A 56 12.60 12.93 3.85
CA TYR A 56 11.50 13.84 4.14
C TYR A 56 10.37 13.67 3.13
N LYS A 57 9.12 13.61 3.61
CA LYS A 57 7.92 13.42 2.78
C LYS A 57 7.70 14.54 1.77
N HIS A 58 8.13 15.78 2.06
CA HIS A 58 8.06 16.88 1.10
C HIS A 58 8.90 16.61 -0.17
N ALA A 59 9.90 15.73 -0.08
CA ALA A 59 10.73 15.34 -1.20
C ALA A 59 10.21 14.09 -1.92
N ILE A 60 9.22 13.37 -1.38
CA ILE A 60 8.66 12.15 -1.97
C ILE A 60 7.49 12.51 -2.88
N SER A 61 7.54 12.08 -4.14
CA SER A 61 6.42 12.22 -5.09
C SER A 61 5.55 10.97 -5.13
N THR A 62 6.14 9.77 -5.07
CA THR A 62 5.37 8.51 -5.21
C THR A 62 6.07 7.35 -4.48
N ILE A 63 5.28 6.45 -3.90
CA ILE A 63 5.74 5.19 -3.31
C ILE A 63 5.03 4.03 -4.02
N ILE A 64 5.81 3.14 -4.64
CA ILE A 64 5.29 1.98 -5.37
C ILE A 64 5.74 0.70 -4.67
N PRO A 65 4.82 -0.09 -4.09
CA PRO A 65 5.18 -1.35 -3.45
C PRO A 65 5.41 -2.47 -4.48
N SER A 66 6.24 -3.44 -4.12
CA SER A 66 6.48 -4.63 -4.95
C SER A 66 5.33 -5.64 -4.90
N SER A 67 4.44 -5.55 -3.91
CA SER A 67 3.22 -6.34 -3.81
C SER A 67 2.00 -5.45 -3.54
N TYR A 68 0.83 -5.90 -4.00
CA TYR A 68 -0.42 -5.16 -3.85
C TYR A 68 -0.77 -4.98 -2.36
N VAL A 69 -1.19 -3.77 -1.99
CA VAL A 69 -1.61 -3.44 -0.63
C VAL A 69 -3.13 -3.31 -0.60
N MET A 70 -3.79 -4.24 0.09
CA MET A 70 -5.24 -4.24 0.25
C MET A 70 -5.63 -3.51 1.54
N LEU A 71 -6.01 -2.23 1.43
CA LEU A 71 -6.43 -1.41 2.58
C LEU A 71 -7.95 -1.33 2.78
N MET A 72 -8.72 -1.70 1.77
CA MET A 72 -10.18 -1.71 1.81
C MET A 72 -10.68 -3.08 1.38
N PRO A 73 -11.71 -3.63 2.05
CA PRO A 73 -12.38 -4.82 1.55
C PRO A 73 -12.90 -4.53 0.15
N ARG A 74 -12.68 -5.47 -0.79
CA ARG A 74 -13.32 -5.41 -2.09
C ARG A 74 -14.82 -5.55 -1.80
N LYS A 75 -15.61 -4.53 -2.17
CA LYS A 75 -17.08 -4.64 -2.16
C LYS A 75 -17.37 -5.91 -2.96
N GLN A 76 -17.93 -6.94 -2.31
CA GLN A 76 -18.31 -8.16 -3.00
C GLN A 76 -19.22 -7.71 -4.14
N GLU A 77 -18.74 -7.83 -5.37
CA GLU A 77 -19.63 -7.76 -6.52
C GLU A 77 -20.60 -8.92 -6.32
N PRO A 78 -21.91 -8.70 -6.50
CA PRO A 78 -22.88 -9.78 -6.41
C PRO A 78 -22.36 -10.90 -7.29
N GLU A 79 -22.04 -12.04 -6.67
CA GLU A 79 -21.77 -13.27 -7.40
C GLU A 79 -22.95 -13.42 -8.34
N LYS A 80 -22.69 -13.44 -9.65
CA LYS A 80 -23.75 -13.77 -10.60
C LYS A 80 -24.20 -15.16 -10.19
N GLU A 81 -25.35 -15.25 -9.53
CA GLU A 81 -26.02 -16.52 -9.30
C GLU A 81 -26.10 -17.16 -10.68
N ASP A 82 -25.33 -18.24 -10.87
CA ASP A 82 -25.45 -19.07 -12.05
C ASP A 82 -26.93 -19.45 -12.11
N GLU A 83 -27.64 -18.87 -13.08
CA GLU A 83 -29.02 -19.22 -13.39
C GLU A 83 -28.99 -20.71 -13.76
N THR A 84 -29.16 -21.59 -12.78
CA THR A 84 -29.42 -23.00 -13.06
C THR A 84 -30.73 -23.01 -13.83
N PRO A 85 -30.73 -23.50 -15.09
CA PRO A 85 -31.96 -23.59 -15.85
C PRO A 85 -32.91 -24.46 -15.04
N GLU A 86 -34.08 -23.91 -14.69
CA GLU A 86 -35.14 -24.68 -14.08
C GLU A 86 -35.39 -25.90 -14.97
N ASP A 87 -35.03 -27.08 -14.45
CA ASP A 87 -35.32 -28.36 -15.07
C ASP A 87 -36.84 -28.54 -15.06
N GLN A 88 -37.51 -28.02 -16.09
CA GLN A 88 -38.91 -28.28 -16.37
C GLN A 88 -39.00 -29.70 -16.96
N GLY A 89 -38.74 -30.69 -16.12
CA GLY A 89 -38.47 -32.07 -16.53
C GLY A 89 -39.32 -33.11 -15.80
N SER A 90 -40.63 -33.11 -16.08
CA SER A 90 -41.61 -34.22 -15.90
C SER A 90 -42.06 -34.63 -14.49
#